data_AF-A0A3B4FGH1-F1
#
_entry.id   AF-A0A3B4FGH1-F1
#
_cell.length_a   1.000
_cell.length_b   1.000
_cell.length_c   1.000
_cell.angle_alpha   90.00
_cell.angle_beta   90.00
_cell.angle_gamma   90.00
#
_symmetry.space_group_name_H-M   'P 1'
#
loop_
_entity.id
_entity.type
_entity.pdbx_description
1 polymer ?
#
loop_
_entity_poly.entity_id
_entity_poly.type
_entity_poly.pdbx_seq_one_letter_code
_entity_poly.pdbx_strand_id
1 'polypeptide(L)'
;FGRDGLYVHPMGNGSSNKGVVFILYKVRCGFDYVYIDSTDQNLKKNKEDKPVNHQAGVLANTLKPYFEKSPDSAFIAYNDQMPSCNALQEYGHSKGVVMMDKDNVVWLLHSTPKFPEGDESNNFYPVSGKRYAQIFMCVTLPSDKSAQIGKAAYFDLPNQVLY
;
A
#
# COMPACT_ATOMS: atom_id res chain seq x y z
N PHE A 1 -3.62 -15.56 -8.75
CA PHE A 1 -3.90 -16.26 -7.48
C PHE A 1 -3.33 -17.67 -7.55
N GLY A 2 -2.12 -17.84 -7.00
CA GLY A 2 -1.43 -19.12 -6.83
C GLY A 2 -0.99 -19.22 -5.37
N ARG A 3 -1.10 -20.42 -4.82
CA ARG A 3 -0.80 -20.81 -3.44
C ARG A 3 0.63 -20.36 -3.07
N ASP A 4 0.86 -19.92 -1.82
CA ASP A 4 2.18 -19.79 -1.14
C ASP A 4 2.79 -18.40 -0.86
N GLY A 5 2.14 -17.31 -1.23
CA GLY A 5 2.50 -15.96 -0.78
C GLY A 5 1.28 -15.23 -0.26
N LEU A 6 1.45 -14.42 0.79
CA LEU A 6 0.45 -13.51 1.37
C LEU A 6 -0.81 -13.30 0.51
N TYR A 7 -1.98 -13.71 1.01
CA TYR A 7 -3.24 -13.49 0.32
C TYR A 7 -3.56 -11.99 0.36
N VAL A 8 -3.17 -11.28 -0.68
CA VAL A 8 -3.71 -9.96 -0.98
C VAL A 8 -5.01 -10.21 -1.71
N HIS A 9 -6.15 -9.95 -1.06
CA HIS A 9 -7.44 -10.02 -1.74
C HIS A 9 -7.37 -9.07 -2.94
N PRO A 10 -7.47 -9.59 -4.18
CA PRO A 10 -7.61 -8.72 -5.32
C PRO A 10 -8.96 -8.03 -5.13
N MET A 11 -8.97 -6.73 -5.40
CA MET A 11 -10.18 -6.02 -5.81
C MET A 11 -10.98 -6.93 -6.77
N GLY A 12 -12.24 -7.21 -6.46
CA GLY A 12 -13.14 -8.03 -7.30
C GLY A 12 -13.51 -9.46 -6.84
N ASN A 13 -13.03 -9.97 -5.70
CA ASN A 13 -13.61 -11.19 -5.10
C ASN A 13 -14.33 -10.86 -3.81
N GLY A 14 -15.66 -11.08 -3.76
CA GLY A 14 -16.59 -10.80 -2.64
C GLY A 14 -16.32 -11.59 -1.36
N SER A 15 -15.09 -11.59 -0.87
CA SER A 15 -14.67 -12.17 0.40
C SER A 15 -15.31 -11.45 1.57
N SER A 16 -15.82 -12.22 2.53
CA SER A 16 -16.45 -11.75 3.76
C SER A 16 -15.46 -11.16 4.78
N ASN A 17 -14.15 -11.30 4.59
CA ASN A 17 -13.15 -10.84 5.55
C ASN A 17 -12.71 -9.40 5.24
N LYS A 18 -13.37 -8.47 5.94
CA LYS A 18 -13.08 -7.03 5.92
C LYS A 18 -12.37 -6.68 7.23
N GLY A 19 -11.18 -6.10 7.15
CA GLY A 19 -10.31 -5.86 8.30
C GLY A 19 -8.83 -5.70 7.90
N VAL A 20 -7.92 -5.81 8.86
CA VAL A 20 -6.48 -5.78 8.59
C VAL A 20 -6.08 -7.02 7.80
N VAL A 21 -5.50 -6.83 6.62
CA VAL A 21 -5.00 -7.90 5.76
C VAL A 21 -3.58 -8.29 6.16
N PHE A 22 -2.70 -7.29 6.32
CA PHE A 22 -1.33 -7.51 6.77
C PHE A 22 -0.73 -6.30 7.48
N ILE A 23 0.27 -6.59 8.32
CA ILE A 23 1.23 -5.61 8.82
C ILE A 23 2.62 -6.07 8.38
N LEU A 24 3.33 -5.21 7.68
CA LEU A 24 4.66 -5.48 7.13
C LEU A 24 5.65 -4.47 7.68
N TYR A 25 6.81 -4.96 8.12
CA TYR A 25 7.91 -4.15 8.61
C TYR A 25 9.17 -4.42 7.80
N LYS A 26 9.53 -3.46 6.94
CA LYS A 26 10.76 -3.49 6.14
C LYS A 26 11.95 -3.14 7.03
N VAL A 27 12.99 -3.95 7.02
CA VAL A 27 14.15 -3.79 7.92
C VAL A 27 15.14 -2.72 7.44
N ARG A 28 15.84 -2.07 8.35
CA ARG A 28 16.85 -1.05 8.00
C ARG A 28 17.96 -1.61 7.10
N CYS A 29 18.57 -0.72 6.30
CA CYS A 29 19.72 -1.02 5.44
C CYS A 29 19.51 -2.13 4.38
N GLY A 30 18.27 -2.45 4.04
CA GLY A 30 17.94 -3.48 3.06
C GLY A 30 16.55 -3.29 2.49
N PHE A 31 16.07 -4.29 1.75
CA PHE A 31 14.70 -4.33 1.25
C PHE A 31 13.91 -5.55 1.78
N ASP A 32 14.55 -6.37 2.61
CA ASP A 32 13.88 -7.46 3.32
C ASP A 32 12.85 -6.93 4.31
N TYR A 33 11.88 -7.78 4.64
CA TYR A 33 10.84 -7.42 5.58
C TYR A 33 10.37 -8.63 6.37
N VAL A 34 9.79 -8.35 7.53
CA VAL A 34 8.96 -9.29 8.27
C VAL A 34 7.50 -8.87 8.14
N TYR A 35 6.57 -9.82 8.26
CA TYR A 35 5.14 -9.51 8.19
C TYR A 35 4.31 -10.50 9.00
N ILE A 36 3.11 -10.06 9.34
CA ILE A 36 2.01 -10.86 9.87
C ILE A 36 0.80 -10.61 8.97
N ASP A 37 -0.02 -11.63 8.76
CA ASP A 37 -1.23 -11.51 7.95
C ASP A 37 -2.44 -12.17 8.62
N SER A 38 -3.62 -11.87 8.10
CA SER A 38 -4.88 -12.37 8.65
C SER A 38 -5.11 -13.87 8.44
N THR A 39 -4.37 -14.50 7.54
CA THR A 39 -4.50 -15.93 7.23
C THR A 39 -3.69 -16.79 8.20
N ASP A 40 -2.52 -16.29 8.63
CA ASP A 40 -1.66 -16.93 9.61
C ASP A 40 -0.89 -15.83 10.35
N GLN A 41 -1.28 -15.67 11.61
CA GLN A 41 -0.90 -14.58 12.52
C GLN A 41 0.51 -14.74 13.11
N ASN A 42 1.28 -15.72 12.64
CA ASN A 42 2.69 -15.86 13.01
C ASN A 42 3.57 -14.89 12.22
N LEU A 43 4.62 -14.38 12.87
CA LEU A 43 5.60 -13.52 12.22
C LEU A 43 6.43 -14.31 11.19
N LYS A 44 6.43 -13.83 9.95
CA LYS A 44 7.14 -14.43 8.82
C LYS A 44 8.17 -13.45 8.27
N LYS A 45 9.21 -13.97 7.62
CA LYS A 45 10.11 -13.17 6.75
C LYS A 45 9.62 -13.24 5.30
N ASN A 46 10.04 -12.27 4.49
CA ASN A 46 9.84 -12.33 3.05
C ASN A 46 10.34 -13.67 2.49
N LYS A 47 9.48 -14.35 1.72
CA LYS A 47 9.79 -15.65 1.10
C LYS A 47 10.55 -15.45 -0.22
N GLU A 48 11.33 -16.46 -0.59
CA GLU A 48 11.88 -16.63 -1.95
C GLU A 48 12.66 -15.43 -2.49
N ASP A 49 13.40 -14.71 -1.64
CA ASP A 49 14.17 -13.51 -2.01
C ASP A 49 13.33 -12.45 -2.75
N LYS A 50 12.04 -12.32 -2.42
CA LYS A 50 11.16 -11.25 -2.91
C LYS A 50 11.17 -10.07 -1.92
N PRO A 51 12.11 -9.13 -2.02
CA PRO A 51 12.15 -7.95 -1.17
C PRO A 51 10.93 -7.05 -1.38
N VAL A 52 10.79 -6.02 -0.54
CA VAL A 52 9.65 -5.09 -0.54
C VAL A 52 9.43 -4.38 -1.87
N ASN A 53 10.49 -4.25 -2.69
CA ASN A 53 10.49 -3.59 -4.00
C ASN A 53 10.36 -4.56 -5.18
N HIS A 54 10.09 -5.85 -4.93
CA HIS A 54 9.96 -6.86 -5.97
C HIS A 54 8.53 -6.83 -6.57
N GLN A 55 8.42 -6.89 -7.90
CA GLN A 55 7.18 -6.84 -8.69
C GLN A 55 6.23 -8.00 -8.41
N ALA A 56 6.76 -9.16 -8.04
CA ALA A 56 5.98 -10.32 -7.59
C ALA A 56 5.77 -10.35 -6.06
N GLY A 57 6.18 -9.30 -5.34
CA GLY A 57 6.07 -9.17 -3.90
C GLY A 57 4.70 -8.67 -3.44
N VAL A 58 4.49 -8.69 -2.13
CA VAL A 58 3.26 -8.21 -1.46
C VAL A 58 2.82 -6.82 -1.90
N LEU A 59 3.73 -5.84 -1.86
CA LEU A 59 3.35 -4.45 -2.11
C LEU A 59 2.97 -4.23 -3.58
N ALA A 60 3.75 -4.78 -4.52
CA ALA A 60 3.45 -4.70 -5.94
C ALA A 60 2.09 -5.34 -6.27
N ASN A 61 1.81 -6.54 -5.74
CA ASN A 61 0.51 -7.20 -5.91
C ASN A 61 -0.64 -6.39 -5.30
N THR A 62 -0.40 -5.71 -4.17
CA THR A 62 -1.40 -4.83 -3.52
C THR A 62 -1.67 -3.57 -4.35
N LEU A 63 -0.63 -2.98 -4.93
CA LEU A 63 -0.71 -1.76 -5.73
C LEU A 63 -1.07 -2.01 -7.20
N LYS A 64 -1.27 -3.25 -7.61
CA LYS A 64 -1.60 -3.59 -8.99
C LYS A 64 -2.76 -2.76 -9.57
N PRO A 65 -3.90 -2.58 -8.87
CA PRO A 65 -4.98 -1.71 -9.37
C PRO A 65 -4.56 -0.25 -9.56
N TYR A 66 -3.69 0.27 -8.70
CA TYR A 66 -3.13 1.62 -8.81
C TYR A 66 -2.25 1.77 -10.06
N PHE A 67 -1.44 0.76 -10.40
CA PHE A 67 -0.59 0.80 -11.59
C PHE A 67 -1.37 0.61 -12.90
N GLU A 68 -2.34 -0.31 -12.90
CA GLU A 68 -3.12 -0.63 -14.11
C GLU A 68 -4.12 0.48 -14.48
N LYS A 69 -4.47 1.37 -13.54
CA LYS A 69 -5.47 2.44 -13.73
C LYS A 69 -6.76 1.90 -14.36
N SER A 70 -7.27 0.80 -13.80
CA SER A 70 -8.50 0.16 -14.30
C SER A 70 -9.66 1.18 -14.31
N PRO A 71 -10.47 1.25 -15.39
CA PRO A 71 -11.55 2.23 -15.52
C PRO A 71 -12.65 2.08 -14.46
N ASP A 72 -12.77 0.90 -13.85
CA ASP A 72 -13.73 0.61 -12.79
C ASP A 72 -13.15 0.82 -11.38
N SER A 73 -11.96 1.43 -11.28
CA SER A 73 -11.27 1.69 -10.02
C SER A 73 -10.93 3.16 -9.85
N ALA A 74 -11.02 3.63 -8.61
CA ALA A 74 -10.56 4.96 -8.20
C ALA A 74 -9.43 4.82 -7.19
N PHE A 75 -8.51 5.78 -7.16
CA PHE A 75 -7.41 5.75 -6.21
C PHE A 75 -7.00 7.13 -5.72
N ILE A 76 -6.46 7.16 -4.51
CA ILE A 76 -5.89 8.34 -3.87
C ILE A 76 -4.54 7.94 -3.29
N ALA A 77 -3.46 8.53 -3.80
CA ALA A 77 -2.15 8.44 -3.17
C ALA A 77 -1.82 9.76 -2.48
N TYR A 78 -1.47 9.70 -1.20
CA TYR A 78 -1.08 10.86 -0.41
C TYR A 78 0.22 10.57 0.33
N ASN A 79 1.12 11.56 0.34
CA ASN A 79 2.41 11.48 0.98
C ASN A 79 2.87 12.92 1.22
N ASP A 80 3.17 13.30 2.46
CA ASP A 80 3.74 14.62 2.76
C ASP A 80 5.11 14.83 2.07
N GLN A 81 5.79 13.75 1.68
CA GLN A 81 7.07 13.77 0.97
C GLN A 81 6.96 13.06 -0.38
N MET A 82 6.11 13.54 -1.29
CA MET A 82 5.99 12.95 -2.63
C MET A 82 7.31 12.93 -3.41
N PRO A 83 7.47 12.06 -4.44
CA PRO A 83 8.71 12.00 -5.23
C PRO A 83 9.22 13.36 -5.73
N SER A 84 8.29 14.26 -6.08
CA SER A 84 8.55 15.61 -6.59
C SER A 84 8.71 16.71 -5.53
N CYS A 85 8.44 16.45 -4.24
CA CYS A 85 8.32 17.51 -3.22
C CYS A 85 8.92 17.11 -1.85
N ASN A 86 9.39 18.10 -1.10
CA ASN A 86 9.78 17.92 0.30
C ASN A 86 8.57 18.06 1.23
N ALA A 87 8.69 17.55 2.46
CA ALA A 87 7.67 17.74 3.50
C ALA A 87 7.44 19.22 3.76
N LEU A 88 6.17 19.62 3.72
CA LEU A 88 5.72 20.92 4.17
C LEU A 88 5.27 20.80 5.64
N GLN A 89 5.66 21.76 6.47
CA GLN A 89 5.49 21.71 7.93
C GLN A 89 4.02 21.83 8.39
N GLU A 90 3.12 22.26 7.51
CA GLU A 90 1.75 22.66 7.84
C GLU A 90 0.73 21.51 7.76
N TYR A 91 1.16 20.28 7.45
CA TYR A 91 0.25 19.19 7.06
C TYR A 91 0.47 17.90 7.83
N GLY A 92 -0.51 16.99 7.73
CA GLY A 92 -0.42 15.66 8.31
C GLY A 92 0.82 14.92 7.82
N HIS A 93 1.63 14.40 8.74
CA HIS A 93 2.79 13.55 8.45
C HIS A 93 2.39 12.10 8.12
N SER A 94 1.27 11.95 7.43
CA SER A 94 0.63 10.69 7.07
C SER A 94 0.88 10.38 5.59
N LYS A 95 0.90 9.09 5.28
CA LYS A 95 1.14 8.60 3.92
C LYS A 95 0.31 7.35 3.68
N GLY A 96 -0.25 7.22 2.49
CA GLY A 96 -1.02 6.06 2.14
C GLY A 96 -1.50 6.05 0.70
N VAL A 97 -2.02 4.88 0.32
CA VAL A 97 -2.71 4.66 -0.94
C VAL A 97 -4.08 4.07 -0.63
N VAL A 98 -5.13 4.74 -1.06
CA VAL A 98 -6.50 4.24 -1.06
C VAL A 98 -6.82 3.80 -2.48
N MET A 99 -7.34 2.58 -2.65
CA MET A 99 -7.84 2.06 -3.92
C MET A 99 -9.26 1.58 -3.71
N MET A 100 -10.16 1.85 -4.64
CA MET A 100 -11.60 1.59 -4.50
C MET A 100 -12.13 1.00 -5.79
N ASP A 101 -12.98 -0.02 -5.67
CA ASP A 101 -13.78 -0.57 -6.77
C ASP A 101 -15.24 -0.69 -6.32
N LYS A 102 -16.07 -1.33 -7.13
CA LYS A 102 -17.49 -1.55 -6.83
C LYS A 102 -17.75 -2.35 -5.53
N ASP A 103 -16.80 -3.16 -5.09
CA ASP A 103 -16.99 -4.15 -4.01
C ASP A 103 -16.20 -3.80 -2.74
N ASN A 104 -15.05 -3.13 -2.87
CA ASN A 104 -14.04 -2.99 -1.84
C ASN A 104 -13.38 -1.60 -1.83
N VAL A 105 -12.88 -1.26 -0.65
CA VAL A 105 -11.90 -0.20 -0.43
C VAL A 105 -10.67 -0.85 0.18
N VAL A 106 -9.51 -0.66 -0.42
CA VAL A 106 -8.20 -1.05 0.12
C VAL A 106 -7.50 0.22 0.58
N TRP A 107 -7.04 0.24 1.83
CA TRP A 107 -6.24 1.33 2.37
C TRP A 107 -4.90 0.78 2.83
N LEU A 108 -3.84 1.19 2.13
CA LEU A 108 -2.45 0.89 2.45
C LEU A 108 -1.83 2.11 3.15
N LEU A 109 -1.72 2.08 4.48
CA LEU A 109 -0.99 3.09 5.24
C LEU A 109 0.50 2.74 5.30
N HIS A 110 1.37 3.74 5.26
CA HIS A 110 2.81 3.50 5.36
C HIS A 110 3.61 4.67 5.92
N SER A 111 4.87 4.42 6.25
CA SER A 111 5.83 5.46 6.67
C SER A 111 6.82 5.88 5.57
N THR A 112 6.83 5.20 4.41
CA THR A 112 7.83 5.38 3.35
C THR A 112 7.69 6.71 2.59
N PRO A 113 8.65 7.65 2.67
CA PRO A 113 8.66 8.85 1.84
C PRO A 113 8.79 8.50 0.36
N LYS A 114 8.28 9.36 -0.52
CA LYS A 114 8.38 9.23 -2.00
C LYS A 114 7.77 7.95 -2.56
N PHE A 115 6.81 7.36 -1.86
CA PHE A 115 6.11 6.14 -2.25
C PHE A 115 4.62 6.42 -2.50
N PRO A 116 3.97 5.72 -3.44
CA PRO A 116 4.60 4.91 -4.49
C PRO A 116 5.38 5.81 -5.47
N GLU A 117 6.55 5.33 -5.92
CA GLU A 117 7.31 5.92 -7.04
C GLU A 117 6.95 5.16 -8.33
N GLY A 118 7.40 5.62 -9.50
CA GLY A 118 7.42 4.81 -10.73
C GLY A 118 6.14 4.04 -11.10
N ASP A 119 6.33 2.79 -11.53
CA ASP A 119 5.33 1.82 -12.00
C ASP A 119 5.63 0.40 -11.44
N GLU A 120 4.89 -0.61 -11.89
CA GLU A 120 5.04 -1.98 -11.38
C GLU A 120 6.38 -2.66 -11.70
N SER A 121 7.26 -2.07 -12.53
CA SER A 121 8.52 -2.66 -13.02
C SER A 121 9.70 -2.59 -12.03
N ASN A 122 9.47 -2.93 -10.76
CA ASN A 122 10.45 -2.90 -9.64
C ASN A 122 11.01 -1.50 -9.28
N ASN A 123 10.49 -0.42 -9.86
CA ASN A 123 10.89 0.94 -9.53
C ASN A 123 9.88 1.63 -8.58
N PHE A 124 8.79 0.96 -8.20
CA PHE A 124 7.75 1.57 -7.38
C PHE A 124 8.13 1.89 -5.94
N TYR A 125 9.16 1.22 -5.43
CA TYR A 125 9.66 1.45 -4.09
C TYR A 125 10.93 2.32 -4.17
N PRO A 126 10.97 3.47 -3.49
CA PRO A 126 12.06 4.41 -3.65
C PRO A 126 13.38 3.87 -3.09
N VAL A 127 14.47 4.08 -3.83
CA VAL A 127 15.83 3.68 -3.40
C VAL A 127 16.20 4.32 -2.06
N SER A 128 15.75 5.55 -1.81
CA SER A 128 15.94 6.26 -0.54
C SER A 128 15.31 5.53 0.66
N GLY A 129 14.25 4.77 0.42
CA GLY A 129 13.57 3.94 1.41
C GLY A 129 14.38 2.73 1.90
N LYS A 130 15.58 2.46 1.34
CA LYS A 130 16.50 1.40 1.80
C LYS A 130 17.07 1.67 3.20
N ARG A 131 17.38 2.93 3.50
CA ARG A 131 18.19 3.30 4.69
C ARG A 131 17.49 2.96 6.02
N TYR A 132 16.25 3.40 6.17
CA TYR A 132 15.49 3.26 7.41
C TYR A 132 14.50 2.10 7.33
N ALA A 133 14.09 1.62 8.50
CA ALA A 133 12.98 0.70 8.58
C ALA A 133 11.66 1.41 8.24
N GLN A 134 10.71 0.68 7.68
CA GLN A 134 9.43 1.22 7.25
C GLN A 134 8.31 0.26 7.62
N ILE A 135 7.16 0.80 8.00
CA ILE A 135 5.95 0.02 8.26
C ILE A 135 4.95 0.22 7.13
N PHE A 136 4.23 -0.84 6.81
CA PHE A 136 3.07 -0.86 5.92
C PHE A 136 1.94 -1.61 6.62
N MET A 137 0.73 -1.08 6.54
CA MET A 137 -0.48 -1.72 7.03
C MET A 137 -1.53 -1.68 5.93
N CYS A 138 -2.09 -2.83 5.58
CA CYS A 138 -3.14 -2.93 4.58
C CYS A 138 -4.46 -3.32 5.25
N VAL A 139 -5.51 -2.56 4.95
CA VAL A 139 -6.86 -2.78 5.45
C VAL A 139 -7.82 -2.88 4.27
N THR A 140 -8.72 -3.86 4.29
CA THR A 140 -9.84 -3.96 3.35
C THR A 140 -11.15 -3.60 4.04
N LEU A 141 -11.96 -2.80 3.37
CA LEU A 141 -13.25 -2.29 3.84
C LEU A 141 -14.32 -2.51 2.76
N PRO A 142 -15.62 -2.54 3.11
CA PRO A 142 -16.68 -2.57 2.10
C PRO A 142 -16.65 -1.31 1.22
N SER A 143 -17.09 -1.44 -0.04
CA SER A 143 -17.30 -0.28 -0.94
C SER A 143 -18.26 0.78 -0.40
N ASP A 144 -19.23 0.40 0.46
CA ASP A 144 -20.15 1.34 1.13
C ASP A 144 -19.44 2.31 2.11
N LYS A 145 -18.15 2.09 2.42
CA LYS A 145 -17.32 2.99 3.23
C LYS A 145 -16.46 3.95 2.41
N SER A 146 -16.45 3.82 1.08
CA SER A 146 -15.65 4.63 0.16
C SER A 146 -15.73 6.14 0.43
N ALA A 147 -16.95 6.68 0.57
CA ALA A 147 -17.14 8.11 0.83
C ALA A 147 -16.53 8.57 2.17
N GLN A 148 -16.62 7.75 3.23
CA GLN A 148 -16.06 8.08 4.54
C GLN A 148 -14.53 8.02 4.51
N ILE A 149 -13.96 7.02 3.85
CA ILE A 149 -12.51 6.85 3.70
C ILE A 149 -11.92 7.92 2.79
N GLY A 150 -12.58 8.26 1.68
CA GLY A 150 -12.19 9.36 0.81
C GLY A 150 -12.14 10.69 1.58
N LYS A 151 -13.12 10.95 2.45
CA LYS A 151 -13.11 12.13 3.33
C LYS A 151 -11.99 12.08 4.38
N ALA A 152 -11.69 10.92 4.95
CA ALA A 152 -10.59 10.77 5.89
C ALA A 152 -9.25 11.06 5.21
N ALA A 153 -9.00 10.44 4.05
CA ALA A 153 -7.82 10.73 3.23
C ALA A 153 -7.73 12.19 2.78
N TYR A 154 -8.88 12.88 2.64
CA TYR A 154 -8.93 14.30 2.32
C TYR A 154 -8.39 15.22 3.43
N PHE A 155 -8.45 14.81 4.70
CA PHE A 155 -7.85 15.60 5.79
C PHE A 155 -6.32 15.54 5.81
N ASP A 156 -5.72 14.57 5.13
CA ASP A 156 -4.27 14.35 5.08
C ASP A 156 -3.57 15.12 3.92
N LEU A 157 -4.24 16.08 3.27
CA LEU A 157 -3.83 16.58 1.95
C LEU A 157 -3.00 17.87 1.92
N PRO A 158 -1.74 17.76 1.44
CA PRO A 158 -1.08 18.86 0.74
C PRO A 158 -0.81 18.66 -0.76
N ASN A 159 -0.58 17.43 -1.25
CA ASN A 159 0.11 17.25 -2.55
C ASN A 159 -0.47 16.20 -3.49
N GLN A 160 -1.75 15.86 -3.39
CA GLN A 160 -2.37 14.76 -4.15
C GLN A 160 -2.05 14.74 -5.65
N VAL A 161 -1.83 13.54 -6.19
CA VAL A 161 -2.19 13.22 -7.57
C VAL A 161 -3.55 12.51 -7.51
N LEU A 162 -4.61 13.21 -7.88
CA LEU A 162 -5.94 12.64 -8.09
C LEU A 162 -6.01 12.14 -9.54
N TYR A 163 -6.43 10.90 -9.74
CA TYR A 163 -6.83 10.35 -11.04
C TYR A 163 -8.21 9.71 -10.93
#